data_AF-A0AAD9JZL6-F1
#
_entry.id   AF-A0AAD9JZL6-F1
#
_cell.length_a   1.000
_cell.length_b   1.000
_cell.length_c   1.000
_cell.angle_alpha   90.00
_cell.angle_beta   90.00
_cell.angle_gamma   90.00
#
_symmetry.space_group_name_H-M   'P 1'
#
loop_
_entity.id
_entity.type
_entity.pdbx_description
1 polymer ?
#
loop_
_entity_poly.entity_id
_entity_poly.type
_entity_poly.pdbx_seq_one_letter_code
_entity_poly.pdbx_strand_id
1 'polypeptide(L)'
;MPVTIKSTCRVNIADYPFDVQRCPLKFGSWTYKGSELNLTKYADTAILINYESNGEWHLVGVPCERHEVYLVLHEIWVCLIRQLPKYFFIIVTIPIK
;
A
#
# COMPACT_ATOMS: atom_id res chain seq x y z
N MET A 1 -20.92 -5.14 4.44
CA MET A 1 -20.63 -5.65 3.08
C MET A 1 -19.12 -5.53 2.84
N PRO A 2 -18.43 -6.59 2.39
CA PRO A 2 -17.00 -6.51 2.06
C PRO A 2 -16.77 -5.73 0.75
N VAL A 3 -15.65 -5.02 0.64
CA VAL A 3 -15.25 -4.25 -0.56
C VAL A 3 -13.86 -4.68 -1.00
N THR A 4 -13.71 -4.99 -2.29
CA THR A 4 -12.41 -5.30 -2.91
C THR A 4 -11.94 -4.11 -3.73
N ILE A 5 -10.74 -3.62 -3.44
CA ILE A 5 -10.15 -2.44 -4.11
C ILE A 5 -8.96 -2.89 -4.94
N LYS A 6 -8.94 -2.48 -6.22
CA LYS A 6 -7.79 -2.67 -7.11
C LYS A 6 -7.14 -1.31 -7.38
N SER A 7 -5.83 -1.24 -7.26
CA SER A 7 -5.04 -0.03 -7.51
C SER A 7 -3.83 -0.36 -8.37
N THR A 8 -3.34 0.64 -9.09
CA THR A 8 -2.10 0.54 -9.85
C THR A 8 -0.94 1.00 -8.97
N CYS A 9 0.10 0.18 -8.88
CA CYS A 9 1.32 0.47 -8.14
C CYS A 9 2.53 0.38 -9.07
N ARG A 10 3.46 1.31 -8.94
CA ARG A 10 4.73 1.29 -9.69
C ARG A 10 5.70 0.36 -8.98
N VAL A 11 6.12 -0.69 -9.68
CA VAL A 11 7.11 -1.66 -9.18
C VAL A 11 8.51 -1.15 -9.49
N ASN A 12 9.41 -1.20 -8.50
CA ASN A 12 10.84 -0.93 -8.67
C ASN A 12 11.66 -2.21 -8.47
N ILE A 13 12.30 -2.70 -9.53
CA ILE A 13 13.04 -3.98 -9.52
C ILE A 13 14.57 -3.81 -9.42
N ALA A 14 15.05 -2.63 -9.00
CA ALA A 14 16.48 -2.36 -8.94
C ALA A 14 17.25 -3.34 -8.04
N ASP A 15 16.65 -3.73 -6.90
CA ASP A 15 17.27 -4.57 -5.88
C ASP A 15 16.69 -5.99 -5.84
N TYR A 16 16.12 -6.44 -6.96
CA TYR A 16 15.52 -7.78 -7.03
C TYR A 16 16.54 -8.87 -6.67
N PRO A 17 16.19 -9.86 -5.81
CA PRO A 17 14.88 -10.20 -5.25
C PRO A 17 14.61 -9.68 -3.83
N PHE A 18 15.39 -8.70 -3.34
CA PHE A 18 15.24 -8.10 -2.01
C PHE A 18 14.53 -6.74 -2.06
N ASP A 19 13.86 -6.46 -3.16
CA ASP A 19 13.18 -5.21 -3.43
C ASP A 19 12.03 -4.97 -2.45
N VAL A 20 11.89 -3.70 -2.05
CA VAL A 20 10.79 -3.21 -1.22
C VAL A 20 9.86 -2.38 -2.09
N GLN A 21 8.60 -2.81 -2.18
CA GLN A 21 7.58 -2.16 -2.97
C GLN A 21 6.73 -1.23 -2.10
N ARG A 22 6.54 0.01 -2.57
CA ARG A 22 5.67 1.01 -1.93
C ARG A 22 4.49 1.31 -2.83
N CYS A 23 3.30 0.91 -2.38
CA CYS A 23 2.06 1.05 -3.14
C CYS A 23 1.09 2.01 -2.44
N PRO A 24 1.04 3.29 -2.84
CA PRO A 24 0.11 4.25 -2.27
C PRO A 24 -1.31 4.02 -2.79
N LEU A 25 -2.25 3.88 -1.86
CA LEU A 25 -3.69 3.96 -2.12
C LEU A 25 -4.17 5.36 -1.77
N LYS A 26 -4.99 5.95 -2.63
CA LYS A 26 -5.58 7.26 -2.40
C LYS A 26 -7.07 7.12 -2.16
N PHE A 27 -7.52 7.61 -1.03
CA PHE A 27 -8.94 7.70 -0.68
C PHE A 27 -9.35 9.15 -0.61
N GLY A 28 -10.45 9.49 -1.27
CA GLY A 28 -10.96 10.86 -1.28
C GLY A 28 -12.38 10.91 -1.82
N SER A 29 -13.02 12.05 -1.61
CA SER A 29 -14.32 12.34 -2.21
C SER A 29 -14.16 12.69 -3.68
N TRP A 30 -15.03 12.11 -4.52
CA TRP A 30 -15.09 12.50 -5.93
C TRP A 30 -15.87 13.81 -6.13
N THR A 31 -16.95 14.00 -5.37
CA THR A 31 -17.92 15.09 -5.59
C THR A 31 -17.71 16.31 -4.69
N TYR A 32 -17.21 16.10 -3.46
CA TYR A 32 -17.09 17.14 -2.44
C TYR A 32 -15.66 17.67 -2.36
N LYS A 33 -15.53 18.98 -2.18
CA LYS A 33 -14.24 19.63 -1.93
C LYS A 33 -13.88 19.60 -0.45
N GLY A 34 -12.62 19.93 -0.13
CA GLY A 34 -12.14 19.96 1.25
C GLY A 34 -12.88 20.94 2.18
N SER A 35 -13.50 21.99 1.62
CA SER A 35 -14.36 22.92 2.36
C SER A 35 -15.72 22.32 2.75
N GLU A 36 -16.19 21.33 2.01
CA GLU A 36 -17.53 20.74 2.17
C GLU A 36 -17.48 19.43 2.95
N LEU A 37 -16.38 18.68 2.82
CA LEU A 37 -16.17 17.42 3.51
C LEU A 37 -14.75 17.37 4.08
N ASN A 38 -14.64 17.18 5.39
CA ASN A 38 -13.36 17.02 6.08
C ASN A 38 -13.05 15.53 6.34
N LEU A 39 -12.13 14.93 5.57
CA LEU A 39 -11.71 13.54 5.78
C LEU A 39 -10.53 13.50 6.75
N THR A 40 -10.70 12.80 7.86
CA THR A 40 -9.67 12.61 8.89
C THR A 40 -9.34 11.13 9.04
N LYS A 41 -8.05 10.83 9.23
CA LYS A 41 -7.62 9.47 9.58
C LYS A 41 -8.02 9.16 11.02
N TYR A 42 -8.52 7.95 11.24
CA TYR A 42 -8.78 7.44 12.59
C TYR A 42 -7.49 7.04 13.32
N ALA A 43 -6.51 6.51 12.57
CA ALA A 43 -5.21 6.08 13.09
C ALA A 43 -4.11 6.37 12.05
N ASP A 44 -2.87 6.46 12.52
CA ASP A 44 -1.68 6.67 11.68
C ASP A 44 -1.27 5.44 10.86
N THR A 45 -1.81 4.27 11.20
CA THR A 45 -1.58 3.01 10.50
C THR A 45 -2.88 2.26 10.30
N ALA A 46 -2.97 1.45 9.25
CA ALA A 46 -4.13 0.57 9.05
C ALA A 46 -4.23 -0.48 10.17
N ILE A 47 -5.46 -0.82 10.55
CA ILE A 47 -5.76 -1.84 11.55
C ILE A 47 -5.68 -3.22 10.88
N LEU A 48 -4.84 -4.11 11.42
CA LEU A 48 -4.53 -5.43 10.83
C LEU A 48 -5.10 -6.62 11.63
N ILE A 49 -6.11 -6.41 12.47
CA ILE A 49 -6.64 -7.45 13.39
C ILE A 49 -7.08 -8.72 12.66
N ASN A 50 -7.65 -8.58 11.46
CA ASN A 50 -8.10 -9.70 10.62
C ASN A 50 -7.26 -9.81 9.34
N TYR A 51 -5.97 -9.47 9.40
CA TYR A 51 -5.07 -9.59 8.26
C TYR A 51 -4.63 -11.05 8.08
N GLU A 52 -4.88 -11.58 6.89
CA GLU A 52 -4.33 -12.87 6.46
C GLU A 52 -3.02 -12.63 5.70
N SER A 53 -1.94 -13.27 6.15
CA SER A 53 -0.62 -13.16 5.52
C SER A 53 -0.63 -13.71 4.11
N ASN A 54 0.00 -13.00 3.18
CA ASN A 54 0.20 -13.50 1.83
C ASN A 54 1.40 -14.46 1.79
N GLY A 55 1.28 -15.56 1.03
CA GLY A 55 2.36 -16.53 0.87
C GLY A 55 3.57 -15.99 0.10
N GLU A 56 3.33 -15.05 -0.83
CA GLU A 56 4.38 -14.48 -1.70
C GLU A 56 4.95 -13.16 -1.17
N TRP A 57 4.22 -12.40 -0.36
CA TRP A 57 4.64 -11.05 0.05
C TRP A 57 4.52 -10.87 1.55
N HIS A 58 5.58 -10.36 2.17
CA HIS A 58 5.54 -9.93 3.55
C HIS A 58 5.07 -8.48 3.65
N LEU A 59 4.00 -8.23 4.40
CA LEU A 59 3.53 -6.87 4.69
C LEU A 59 4.41 -6.26 5.77
N VAL A 60 5.20 -5.25 5.39
CA VAL A 60 6.13 -4.57 6.30
C VAL A 60 5.42 -3.49 7.10
N GLY A 61 4.49 -2.77 6.48
CA GLY A 61 3.77 -1.69 7.14
C GLY A 61 2.73 -1.04 6.25
N VAL A 62 1.80 -0.34 6.90
CA VAL A 62 0.69 0.37 6.24
C VAL A 62 0.49 1.76 6.86
N PRO A 63 1.45 2.69 6.71
CA PRO A 63 1.29 4.07 7.19
C PRO A 63 0.20 4.82 6.41
N CYS A 64 -0.50 5.69 7.13
CA CYS A 64 -1.60 6.53 6.66
C CYS A 64 -1.23 8.02 6.81
N GLU A 65 -1.07 8.70 5.68
CA GLU A 65 -0.73 10.11 5.60
C GLU A 65 -1.90 10.90 5.02
N ARG A 66 -2.18 12.06 5.61
CA ARG A 66 -3.18 12.98 5.08
C ARG A 66 -2.48 14.00 4.19
N HIS A 67 -2.92 14.12 2.94
CA HIS A 67 -2.45 15.14 2.02
C HIS A 67 -3.59 16.12 1.73
N GLU A 68 -3.40 17.38 2.13
CA GLU A 68 -4.33 18.47 1.84
C GLU A 68 -3.86 19.20 0.59
N VAL A 69 -4.56 18.99 -0.53
CA VAL A 69 -4.34 19.77 -1.76
C VAL A 69 -5.46 20.80 -1.84
N TYR A 70 -5.13 22.05 -1.48
CA TYR A 70 -6.04 23.19 -1.28
C TYR A 70 -7.11 23.40 -2.38
N LEU A 71 -6.88 22.95 -3.60
CA LEU A 71 -7.73 23.24 -4.74
C LEU A 71 -8.71 22.13 -5.14
N VAL A 72 -8.56 20.88 -4.67
CA VAL A 72 -9.36 19.80 -5.29
C VAL A 72 -9.77 18.64 -4.41
N LEU A 73 -8.98 18.14 -3.46
CA LEU A 73 -9.38 16.91 -2.77
C LEU A 73 -8.74 16.81 -1.39
N HIS A 74 -9.52 16.35 -0.42
CA HIS A 74 -8.95 15.66 0.74
C HIS A 74 -8.57 14.26 0.29
N GLU A 75 -7.26 13.99 0.17
CA GLU A 75 -6.73 12.66 -0.10
C GLU A 75 -6.10 12.07 1.18
N ILE A 76 -6.53 10.88 1.57
CA ILE A 76 -5.81 10.05 2.52
C ILE A 76 -4.98 9.06 1.72
N TRP A 77 -3.68 9.08 1.94
CA TRP A 77 -2.70 8.21 1.32
C TRP A 77 -2.40 7.06 2.29
N VAL A 78 -2.67 5.84 1.84
CA VAL A 78 -2.34 4.64 2.59
C VAL A 78 -1.24 3.91 1.82
N CYS A 79 -0.03 3.92 2.36
CA CYS A 79 1.12 3.32 1.70
C CYS A 79 1.27 1.86 2.12
N LEU A 80 1.01 0.93 1.22
CA LEU A 80 1.29 -0.49 1.46
C LEU A 80 2.76 -0.77 1.16
N ILE A 81 3.51 -1.17 2.19
CA ILE A 81 4.92 -1.56 2.04
C ILE A 81 5.02 -3.08 2.04
N ARG A 82 5.51 -3.65 0.95
CA ARG A 82 5.60 -5.10 0.74
C ARG A 82 7.02 -5.49 0.36
N GLN A 83 7.43 -6.67 0.79
CA GLN A 83 8.75 -7.22 0.49
C GLN A 83 8.63 -8.68 0.02
N LEU A 84 9.44 -9.05 -0.97
CA LEU A 84 9.59 -10.43 -1.40
C LEU A 84 10.38 -11.24 -0.35
N PRO A 85 9.94 -12.45 0.00
CA PRO A 85 10.58 -13.31 0.98
C PRO A 85 11.83 -13.98 0.44
N LYS A 86 12.82 -14.17 1.33
CA LYS A 86 14.16 -14.71 1.02
C LYS A 86 14.17 -16.06 0.31
N TYR A 87 13.12 -16.88 0.44
CA TYR A 87 13.07 -18.18 -0.22
C TYR A 87 13.03 -18.05 -1.75
N PHE A 88 12.51 -16.95 -2.29
CA PHE A 88 12.44 -16.73 -3.75
C PHE A 88 13.86 -16.63 -4.37
N PHE A 89 14.81 -16.07 -3.62
CA PHE A 89 16.23 -16.03 -4.00
C PHE A 89 16.78 -17.44 -4.29
N ILE A 90 16.46 -18.41 -3.43
CA ILE A 90 16.93 -19.80 -3.53
C ILE A 90 16.47 -20.43 -4.86
N ILE A 91 15.23 -20.17 -5.28
CA ILE A 91 14.65 -20.73 -6.52
C ILE A 91 15.24 -20.09 -7.78
N VAL A 92 15.59 -18.81 -7.73
CA VAL A 92 16.10 -18.06 -8.89
C VAL A 92 17.60 -18.23 -9.09
N THR A 93 18.38 -18.30 -8.00
CA THR A 93 19.85 -18.35 -8.10
C THR A 93 20.42 -19.76 -8.13
N ILE A 94 19.70 -20.78 -7.64
CA ILE A 94 20.15 -22.16 -7.77
C ILE A 94 19.73 -22.62 -9.17
N PRO A 95 20.68 -22.81 -10.11
CA PRO A 95 20.33 -23.43 -11.38
C PRO A 95 19.83 -24.84 -11.06
N ILE A 96 18.62 -25.14 -11.53
CA ILE A 96 18.09 -26.50 -11.56
C ILE A 96 19.13 -27.32 -12.33
N LYS A 97 19.81 -28.25 -11.65
CA LYS A 97 20.68 -29.22 -12.31
C LYS A 97 19.84 -30.31 -12.95
#